data_AF-A0A2E8CPV8-F1
#
_entry.id   AF-A0A2E8CPV8-F1
#
_cell.length_a   1.000
_cell.length_b   1.000
_cell.length_c   1.000
_cell.angle_alpha   90.00
_cell.angle_beta   90.00
_cell.angle_gamma   90.00
#
_symmetry.space_group_name_H-M   'P 1'
#
loop_
_entity.id
_entity.type
_entity.pdbx_description
1 polymer ?
#
loop_
_entity_poly.entity_id
_entity_poly.type
_entity_poly.pdbx_seq_one_letter_code
_entity_poly.pdbx_strand_id
1 'polypeptide(L)'
;MRLLIVTLGLLLASSSALSWETRNGSQIRGKFDSFNFKTKELVFSDPVNPPDRHVPFEDLSLRSQQRLLFSPVYHRSFPDDSLWPTEKKMLLLVSGTAVIVPLLLGFWISGILIARKFNPIHALIGFVGSWIIGSVLVAIYLILSSQFDGNATLLGAGFIVASIFLSILVSAIYNCHTFKGFAILFSHLLIGTLLALICLAATNLLLPKESLDELWNHLVFRAVGLASPAS
;
A
#
# COMPACT_ATOMS: atom_id res chain seq x y z
N MET A 1 8.83 5.98 0.07
CA MET A 1 9.33 5.59 -1.28
C MET A 1 8.66 4.35 -1.86
N ARG A 2 8.47 3.26 -1.09
CA ARG A 2 7.94 1.99 -1.62
C ARG A 2 6.41 1.88 -1.74
N LEU A 3 5.67 2.94 -1.37
CA LEU A 3 4.22 2.81 -1.20
C LEU A 3 3.41 3.23 -2.38
N LEU A 4 3.78 4.34 -3.01
CA LEU A 4 2.80 4.94 -3.88
C LEU A 4 2.62 4.11 -5.16
N ILE A 5 3.60 3.28 -5.51
CA ILE A 5 3.45 2.27 -6.55
C ILE A 5 2.48 1.16 -6.12
N VAL A 6 2.35 0.87 -4.83
CA VAL A 6 1.37 -0.09 -4.28
C VAL A 6 -0.04 0.51 -4.26
N THR A 7 -0.23 1.74 -3.79
CA THR A 7 -1.56 2.37 -3.70
C THR A 7 -2.09 2.93 -5.03
N LEU A 8 -1.22 3.45 -5.92
CA LEU A 8 -1.60 3.76 -7.30
C LEU A 8 -1.69 2.48 -8.15
N GLY A 9 -0.89 1.46 -7.82
CA GLY A 9 -1.05 0.09 -8.32
C GLY A 9 -2.41 -0.49 -7.95
N LEU A 10 -2.94 -0.25 -6.75
CA LEU A 10 -4.30 -0.65 -6.33
C LEU A 10 -5.42 -0.02 -7.19
N LEU A 11 -5.23 1.21 -7.68
CA LEU A 11 -6.21 1.90 -8.55
C LEU A 11 -6.03 1.60 -10.05
N LEU A 12 -4.82 1.22 -10.49
CA LEU A 12 -4.53 0.91 -11.91
C LEU A 12 -4.55 -0.60 -12.21
N ALA A 13 -4.21 -1.47 -11.24
CA ALA A 13 -4.15 -2.93 -11.39
C ALA A 13 -5.51 -3.62 -11.19
N SER A 14 -6.53 -2.89 -10.75
CA SER A 14 -7.94 -3.32 -10.84
C SER A 14 -8.44 -3.42 -12.28
N SER A 15 -7.66 -2.95 -13.27
CA SER A 15 -7.90 -3.25 -14.67
C SER A 15 -7.31 -4.62 -15.04
N SER A 16 -8.16 -5.63 -15.07
CA SER A 16 -7.91 -6.95 -15.67
C SER A 16 -7.58 -6.90 -17.17
N ALA A 17 -7.59 -5.71 -17.79
CA ALA A 17 -7.49 -5.48 -19.24
C ALA A 17 -6.08 -5.23 -19.78
N LEU A 18 -5.04 -5.10 -18.93
CA LEU A 18 -3.68 -4.86 -19.41
C LEU A 18 -2.98 -6.15 -19.83
N SER A 19 -2.26 -6.13 -20.95
CA SER A 19 -1.39 -7.23 -21.40
C SER A 19 -0.19 -7.40 -20.49
N TRP A 20 0.25 -8.65 -20.31
CA TRP A 20 1.56 -8.94 -19.69
C TRP A 20 2.65 -8.69 -20.73
N GLU A 21 3.77 -8.11 -20.30
CA GLU A 21 4.82 -7.63 -21.21
C GLU A 21 6.19 -8.04 -20.70
N THR A 22 7.04 -8.52 -21.61
CA THR A 22 8.46 -8.78 -21.34
C THR A 22 9.25 -7.47 -21.28
N ARG A 23 10.50 -7.53 -20.80
CA ARG A 23 11.42 -6.38 -20.75
C ARG A 23 11.65 -5.75 -22.12
N ASN A 24 11.57 -6.55 -23.19
CA ASN A 24 11.71 -6.08 -24.58
C ASN A 24 10.42 -5.47 -25.15
N GLY A 25 9.36 -5.34 -24.35
CA GLY A 25 8.06 -4.81 -24.76
C GLY A 25 7.18 -5.80 -25.54
N SER A 26 7.61 -7.07 -25.68
CA SER A 26 6.78 -8.07 -26.34
C SER A 26 5.64 -8.52 -25.44
N GLN A 27 4.43 -8.57 -25.96
CA GLN A 27 3.28 -9.06 -25.20
C GLN A 27 3.35 -10.58 -24.98
N ILE A 28 3.04 -11.00 -23.76
CA ILE A 28 2.91 -12.39 -23.36
C ILE A 28 1.45 -12.79 -23.58
N ARG A 29 1.23 -13.75 -24.47
CA ARG A 29 -0.09 -14.33 -24.74
C ARG A 29 -0.44 -15.38 -23.67
N GLY A 30 -1.73 -15.62 -23.50
CA GLY A 30 -2.27 -16.57 -22.52
C GLY A 30 -2.73 -15.90 -21.22
N LYS A 31 -3.40 -16.67 -20.38
CA LYS A 31 -3.89 -16.24 -19.07
C LYS A 31 -2.86 -16.62 -18.02
N PHE A 32 -2.54 -15.67 -17.14
CA PHE A 32 -1.69 -15.96 -15.98
C PHE A 32 -2.40 -16.95 -15.05
N ASP A 33 -1.79 -18.12 -14.86
CA ASP A 33 -2.40 -19.26 -14.18
C ASP A 33 -1.82 -19.52 -12.79
N SER A 34 -0.50 -19.51 -12.65
CA SER A 34 0.18 -19.71 -11.36
C SER A 34 1.58 -19.13 -11.33
N PHE A 35 2.11 -18.92 -10.11
CA PHE A 35 3.50 -18.52 -9.89
C PHE A 35 4.27 -19.61 -9.13
N ASN A 36 5.41 -20.04 -9.67
CA ASN A 36 6.27 -21.01 -9.02
C ASN A 36 7.29 -20.30 -8.12
N PHE A 37 7.08 -20.37 -6.80
CA PHE A 37 7.96 -19.74 -5.81
C PHE A 37 9.38 -20.35 -5.76
N LYS A 38 9.57 -21.58 -6.25
CA LYS A 38 10.89 -22.23 -6.28
C LYS A 38 11.72 -21.77 -7.48
N THR A 39 11.13 -21.79 -8.68
CA THR A 39 11.82 -21.42 -9.93
C THR A 39 11.72 -19.93 -10.27
N LYS A 40 10.86 -19.17 -9.58
CA LYS A 40 10.57 -17.75 -9.82
C LYS A 40 10.01 -17.50 -11.22
N GLU A 41 9.16 -18.41 -11.70
CA GLU A 41 8.54 -18.36 -13.02
C GLU A 41 7.03 -18.17 -12.94
N LEU A 42 6.49 -17.44 -13.90
CA LEU A 42 5.06 -17.30 -14.15
C LEU A 42 4.63 -18.32 -15.18
N VAL A 43 3.55 -19.03 -14.91
CA VAL A 43 2.94 -19.99 -15.83
C VAL A 43 1.75 -19.33 -16.50
N PHE A 44 1.75 -19.34 -17.83
CA PHE A 44 0.68 -18.83 -18.67
C PHE A 44 0.05 -19.98 -19.45
N SER A 45 -1.27 -20.15 -19.28
CA SER A 45 -2.04 -21.13 -20.05
C SER A 45 -2.64 -20.46 -21.29
N ASP A 46 -2.39 -21.05 -22.46
CA ASP A 46 -3.02 -20.67 -23.73
C ASP A 46 -3.82 -21.88 -24.26
N PRO A 47 -5.17 -21.85 -24.19
CA PRO A 47 -5.97 -22.95 -24.69
C PRO A 47 -5.87 -23.14 -26.21
N VAL A 48 -5.35 -22.14 -26.94
CA VAL A 48 -5.18 -22.19 -28.40
C VAL A 48 -3.81 -22.75 -28.80
N ASN A 49 -2.78 -22.53 -27.98
CA ASN A 49 -1.40 -22.93 -28.28
C ASN A 49 -0.75 -23.66 -27.09
N PRO A 50 -1.09 -24.93 -26.83
CA PRO A 50 -0.33 -25.76 -25.89
C PRO A 50 1.11 -25.97 -26.43
N PRO A 51 2.14 -26.08 -25.57
CA PRO A 51 2.09 -26.22 -24.10
C PRO A 51 2.03 -24.89 -23.33
N ASP A 52 1.79 -24.98 -22.02
CA ASP A 52 1.88 -23.85 -21.10
C ASP A 52 3.22 -23.13 -21.23
N ARG A 53 3.16 -21.80 -21.19
CA ARG A 53 4.34 -20.96 -21.34
C ARG A 53 4.87 -20.56 -19.97
N HIS A 54 6.13 -20.92 -19.73
CA HIS A 54 6.87 -20.52 -18.55
C HIS A 54 7.67 -19.26 -18.86
N VAL A 55 7.48 -18.21 -18.05
CA VAL A 55 8.18 -16.93 -18.20
C VAL A 55 8.89 -16.60 -16.89
N PRO A 56 10.24 -16.49 -16.89
CA PRO A 56 10.98 -16.05 -15.71
C PRO A 56 10.53 -14.67 -15.24
N PHE A 57 10.47 -14.46 -13.92
CA PHE A 57 10.12 -13.16 -13.33
C PHE A 57 11.03 -12.02 -13.84
N GLU A 58 12.32 -12.32 -14.05
CA GLU A 58 13.32 -11.34 -14.47
C GLU A 58 13.13 -10.84 -15.91
N ASP A 59 12.46 -11.65 -16.75
CA ASP A 59 12.15 -11.32 -18.14
C ASP A 59 10.93 -10.42 -18.28
N LEU A 60 10.17 -10.22 -17.21
CA LEU A 60 9.03 -9.30 -17.21
C LEU A 60 9.49 -7.85 -17.25
N SER A 61 8.71 -7.01 -17.92
CA SER A 61 8.80 -5.56 -17.76
C SER A 61 8.54 -5.18 -16.31
N LEU A 62 9.16 -4.09 -15.84
CA LEU A 62 8.94 -3.56 -14.49
C LEU A 62 7.45 -3.41 -14.16
N ARG A 63 6.67 -2.91 -15.11
CA ARG A 63 5.21 -2.76 -14.95
C ARG A 63 4.52 -4.09 -14.69
N SER A 64 4.90 -5.14 -15.41
CA SER A 64 4.37 -6.50 -15.22
C SER A 64 4.83 -7.10 -13.89
N GLN A 65 6.09 -6.85 -13.48
CA GLN A 65 6.59 -7.26 -12.16
C GLN A 65 5.83 -6.57 -11.01
N GLN A 66 5.58 -5.26 -11.13
CA GLN A 66 4.76 -4.51 -10.18
C GLN A 66 3.31 -5.01 -10.14
N ARG A 67 2.72 -5.32 -11.30
CA ARG A 67 1.38 -5.91 -11.39
C ARG A 67 1.30 -7.26 -10.67
N LEU A 68 2.33 -8.09 -10.79
CA LEU A 68 2.38 -9.41 -10.17
C LEU A 68 2.18 -9.33 -8.64
N LEU A 69 2.75 -8.31 -7.98
CA LEU A 69 2.59 -8.07 -6.54
C LEU A 69 1.14 -7.98 -6.06
N PHE A 70 0.22 -7.59 -6.95
CA PHE A 70 -1.21 -7.38 -6.65
C PHE A 70 -2.10 -8.40 -7.35
N SER A 71 -1.52 -9.35 -8.09
CA SER A 71 -2.29 -10.33 -8.84
C SER A 71 -2.95 -11.31 -7.86
N PRO A 72 -4.29 -11.49 -7.92
CA PRO A 72 -4.97 -12.50 -7.11
C PRO A 72 -4.41 -13.91 -7.33
N VAL A 73 -3.94 -14.19 -8.56
CA VAL A 73 -3.34 -15.47 -8.93
C VAL A 73 -2.01 -15.69 -8.20
N TYR A 74 -1.18 -14.66 -8.09
CA TYR A 74 0.05 -14.72 -7.30
C TYR A 74 -0.25 -15.03 -5.83
N HIS A 75 -1.23 -14.35 -5.24
CA HIS A 75 -1.63 -14.58 -3.85
C HIS A 75 -2.25 -15.96 -3.60
N ARG A 76 -2.93 -16.54 -4.59
CA ARG A 76 -3.45 -17.91 -4.50
C ARG A 76 -2.37 -18.98 -4.69
N SER A 77 -1.24 -18.62 -5.28
CA SER A 77 -0.12 -19.55 -5.50
C SER A 77 0.71 -19.78 -4.23
N PHE A 78 0.45 -19.04 -3.13
CA PHE A 78 1.16 -19.26 -1.86
C PHE A 78 0.87 -20.67 -1.33
N PRO A 79 1.87 -21.37 -0.77
CA PRO A 79 1.65 -22.67 -0.12
C PRO A 79 0.60 -22.57 1.01
N ASP A 80 -0.31 -23.55 1.08
CA ASP A 80 -1.42 -23.62 2.06
C ASP A 80 -0.97 -24.05 3.48
N ASP A 81 0.32 -23.94 3.80
CA ASP A 81 0.82 -24.29 5.12
C ASP A 81 0.22 -23.39 6.22
N SER A 82 0.02 -23.94 7.42
CA SER A 82 -0.61 -23.27 8.56
C SER A 82 0.13 -22.01 9.04
N LEU A 83 1.36 -21.78 8.56
CA LEU A 83 2.15 -20.58 8.79
C LEU A 83 2.26 -19.80 7.48
N TRP A 84 1.88 -18.52 7.50
CA TRP A 84 2.05 -17.65 6.33
C TRP A 84 3.52 -17.65 5.85
N PRO A 85 3.76 -17.88 4.54
CA PRO A 85 5.09 -17.83 3.95
C PRO A 85 5.81 -16.52 4.24
N THR A 86 7.15 -16.55 4.29
CA THR A 86 7.99 -15.38 4.56
C THR A 86 7.72 -14.26 3.55
N GLU A 87 7.52 -14.61 2.29
CA GLU A 87 7.20 -13.72 1.18
C GLU A 87 5.90 -12.93 1.44
N LYS A 88 4.86 -13.63 1.93
CA LYS A 88 3.58 -13.01 2.27
C LYS A 88 3.73 -12.04 3.45
N LYS A 89 4.49 -12.42 4.48
CA LYS A 89 4.79 -11.55 5.64
C LYS A 89 5.57 -10.30 5.21
N MET A 90 6.59 -10.47 4.37
CA MET A 90 7.41 -9.36 3.87
C MET A 90 6.61 -8.43 2.97
N LEU A 91 5.74 -8.96 2.12
CA LEU A 91 4.84 -8.15 1.30
C LEU A 91 3.92 -7.28 2.16
N LEU A 92 3.33 -7.84 3.22
CA LEU A 92 2.53 -7.10 4.20
C LEU A 92 3.36 -6.03 4.94
N LEU A 93 4.58 -6.35 5.32
CA LEU A 93 5.47 -5.39 5.99
C LEU A 93 5.84 -4.22 5.06
N VAL A 94 6.24 -4.52 3.81
CA VAL A 94 6.63 -3.51 2.82
C VAL A 94 5.42 -2.66 2.44
N SER A 95 4.26 -3.25 2.20
CA SER A 95 3.03 -2.50 1.93
C SER A 95 2.60 -1.66 3.14
N GLY A 96 2.60 -2.20 4.36
CA GLY A 96 2.19 -1.46 5.55
C GLY A 96 3.10 -0.28 5.87
N THR A 97 4.42 -0.52 5.94
CA THR A 97 5.41 0.54 6.22
C THR A 97 5.30 1.68 5.23
N ALA A 98 5.01 1.35 3.98
CA ALA A 98 5.02 2.35 2.97
C ALA A 98 3.77 3.28 3.14
N VAL A 99 2.62 2.84 3.70
CA VAL A 99 1.42 3.67 4.01
C VAL A 99 1.68 4.52 5.23
N ILE A 100 2.23 3.86 6.24
CA ILE A 100 2.40 4.45 7.55
C ILE A 100 3.39 5.61 7.50
N VAL A 101 4.50 5.49 6.75
CA VAL A 101 5.56 6.51 6.74
C VAL A 101 5.09 7.87 6.19
N PRO A 102 4.51 7.99 4.98
CA PRO A 102 4.01 9.27 4.47
C PRO A 102 2.88 9.86 5.31
N LEU A 103 1.98 9.03 5.86
CA LEU A 103 0.91 9.53 6.71
C LEU A 103 1.44 10.04 8.05
N LEU A 104 2.42 9.36 8.65
CA LEU A 104 3.10 9.83 9.86
C LEU A 104 3.88 11.13 9.59
N LEU A 105 4.60 11.22 8.48
CA LEU A 105 5.28 12.46 8.07
C LEU A 105 4.28 13.58 7.79
N GLY A 106 3.15 13.26 7.15
CA GLY A 106 2.05 14.18 6.95
C GLY A 106 1.50 14.70 8.27
N PHE A 107 1.37 13.82 9.27
CA PHE A 107 0.90 14.17 10.61
C PHE A 107 1.89 15.10 11.32
N TRP A 108 3.18 14.82 11.19
CA TRP A 108 4.23 15.67 11.72
C TRP A 108 4.23 17.06 11.07
N ILE A 109 4.16 17.12 9.74
CA ILE A 109 4.11 18.38 8.98
C ILE A 109 2.84 19.16 9.31
N SER A 110 1.69 18.51 9.40
CA SER A 110 0.44 19.12 9.88
C SER A 110 0.59 19.75 11.26
N GLY A 111 1.22 19.04 12.20
CA GLY A 111 1.50 19.55 13.55
C GLY A 111 2.40 20.79 13.53
N ILE A 112 3.40 20.83 12.64
CA ILE A 112 4.26 22.00 12.43
C ILE A 112 3.46 23.17 11.86
N LEU A 113 2.70 22.95 10.77
CA LEU A 113 2.00 24.02 10.06
C LEU A 113 0.86 24.63 10.89
N ILE A 114 0.13 23.81 11.66
CA ILE A 114 -1.11 24.23 12.32
C ILE A 114 -0.88 24.55 13.80
N ALA A 115 -0.20 23.65 14.53
CA ALA A 115 0.08 23.85 15.95
C ALA A 115 1.40 24.59 16.20
N ARG A 116 2.25 24.81 15.17
CA ARG A 116 3.57 25.43 15.30
C ARG A 116 4.49 24.67 16.27
N LYS A 117 4.31 23.35 16.35
CA LYS A 117 5.03 22.46 17.26
C LYS A 117 5.94 21.54 16.46
N PHE A 118 7.24 21.81 16.50
CA PHE A 118 8.26 20.96 15.89
C PHE A 118 8.66 19.85 16.87
N ASN A 119 7.78 18.88 17.09
CA ASN A 119 8.08 17.76 17.99
C ASN A 119 7.65 16.42 17.38
N PRO A 120 8.61 15.57 16.96
CA PRO A 120 8.30 14.29 16.31
C PRO A 120 7.68 13.26 17.26
N ILE A 121 7.94 13.35 18.57
CA ILE A 121 7.35 12.45 19.57
C ILE A 121 5.84 12.71 19.68
N HIS A 122 5.44 13.98 19.68
CA HIS A 122 4.02 14.35 19.68
C HIS A 122 3.32 13.88 18.40
N ALA A 123 3.98 13.97 17.25
CA ALA A 123 3.46 13.45 16.00
C ALA A 123 3.29 11.93 16.03
N LEU A 124 4.27 11.20 16.57
CA LEU A 124 4.19 9.75 16.72
C LEU A 124 3.04 9.32 17.65
N ILE A 125 2.95 9.92 18.84
CA ILE A 125 1.90 9.61 19.82
C ILE A 125 0.53 9.99 19.26
N GLY A 126 0.41 11.16 18.62
CA GLY A 126 -0.82 11.62 17.99
C GLY A 126 -1.25 10.70 16.85
N PHE A 127 -0.33 10.35 15.96
CA PHE A 127 -0.60 9.43 14.87
C PHE A 127 -1.03 8.06 15.39
N VAL A 128 -0.21 7.39 16.19
CA VAL A 128 -0.50 6.04 16.70
C VAL A 128 -1.77 6.04 17.55
N GLY A 129 -1.92 7.00 18.47
CA GLY A 129 -3.10 7.12 19.32
C GLY A 129 -4.37 7.36 18.52
N SER A 130 -4.33 8.25 17.52
CA SER A 130 -5.49 8.51 16.66
C SER A 130 -5.87 7.30 15.81
N TRP A 131 -4.90 6.54 15.28
CA TRP A 131 -5.20 5.34 14.50
C TRP A 131 -5.74 4.20 15.36
N ILE A 132 -5.20 3.97 16.56
CA ILE A 132 -5.73 2.96 17.51
C ILE A 132 -7.17 3.29 17.89
N ILE A 133 -7.42 4.51 18.37
CA ILE A 133 -8.76 4.94 18.79
C ILE A 133 -9.71 4.93 17.58
N GLY A 134 -9.26 5.41 16.42
CA GLY A 134 -10.01 5.36 15.17
C GLY A 134 -10.41 3.93 14.80
N SER A 135 -9.49 2.97 14.86
CA SER A 135 -9.79 1.56 14.57
C SER A 135 -10.77 0.94 15.56
N VAL A 136 -10.68 1.26 16.85
CA VAL A 136 -11.65 0.80 17.86
C VAL A 136 -13.03 1.36 17.56
N LEU A 137 -13.13 2.65 17.26
CA LEU A 137 -14.40 3.29 16.91
C LEU A 137 -15.00 2.71 15.62
N VAL A 138 -14.17 2.46 14.61
CA VAL A 138 -14.59 1.78 13.37
C VAL A 138 -15.07 0.36 13.67
N ALA A 139 -14.42 -0.40 14.55
CA ALA A 139 -14.86 -1.75 14.90
C ALA A 139 -16.21 -1.75 15.63
N ILE A 140 -16.37 -0.89 16.64
CA ILE A 140 -17.65 -0.68 17.34
C ILE A 140 -18.73 -0.29 16.33
N TYR A 141 -18.38 0.60 15.41
CA TYR A 141 -19.28 1.06 14.37
C TYR A 141 -19.73 -0.08 13.44
N LEU A 142 -18.80 -0.91 12.95
CA LEU A 142 -19.12 -2.05 12.09
C LEU A 142 -20.07 -3.04 12.78
N ILE A 143 -19.88 -3.26 14.09
CA ILE A 143 -20.79 -4.10 14.89
C ILE A 143 -22.18 -3.47 14.94
N LEU A 144 -22.30 -2.18 15.27
CA LEU A 144 -23.59 -1.48 15.30
C LEU A 144 -24.26 -1.47 13.91
N SER A 145 -23.51 -1.19 12.86
CA SER A 145 -24.04 -1.15 11.49
C SER A 145 -24.61 -2.50 11.04
N SER A 146 -24.04 -3.61 11.51
CA SER A 146 -24.57 -4.96 11.23
C SER A 146 -25.92 -5.23 11.92
N GLN A 147 -26.24 -4.49 12.98
CA GLN A 147 -27.50 -4.61 13.73
C GLN A 147 -28.61 -3.69 13.19
N PHE A 148 -28.27 -2.72 12.34
CA PHE A 148 -29.21 -1.70 11.83
C PHE A 148 -29.25 -1.65 10.29
N ASP A 149 -29.13 -2.81 9.63
CA ASP A 149 -29.26 -2.98 8.16
C ASP A 149 -28.47 -1.97 7.30
N GLY A 150 -27.28 -1.56 7.76
CA GLY A 150 -26.39 -0.72 6.95
C GLY A 150 -26.85 0.72 6.71
N ASN A 151 -27.66 1.29 7.61
CA ASN A 151 -28.15 2.67 7.48
C ASN A 151 -27.01 3.70 7.31
N ALA A 152 -26.94 4.36 6.15
CA ALA A 152 -25.91 5.36 5.81
C ALA A 152 -25.89 6.57 6.75
N THR A 153 -27.01 6.87 7.40
CA THR A 153 -27.10 7.94 8.41
C THR A 153 -26.27 7.60 9.65
N LEU A 154 -26.22 6.31 10.00
CA LEU A 154 -25.40 5.80 11.09
C LEU A 154 -23.91 5.99 10.76
N LEU A 155 -23.51 5.73 9.50
CA LEU A 155 -22.12 5.90 9.01
C LEU A 155 -21.67 7.35 9.21
N GLY A 156 -22.50 8.30 8.81
CA GLY A 156 -22.23 9.72 9.00
C GLY A 156 -22.10 10.11 10.48
N ALA A 157 -23.02 9.65 11.33
CA ALA A 157 -22.97 9.91 12.77
C ALA A 157 -21.72 9.33 13.43
N GLY A 158 -21.34 8.09 13.09
CA GLY A 158 -20.13 7.44 13.59
C GLY A 158 -18.87 8.19 13.19
N PHE A 159 -18.78 8.66 11.94
CA PHE A 159 -17.66 9.47 11.46
C PHE A 159 -17.55 10.80 12.21
N ILE A 160 -18.67 11.49 12.46
CA ILE A 160 -18.70 12.75 13.20
C ILE A 160 -18.21 12.55 14.63
N VAL A 161 -18.76 11.55 15.33
CA VAL A 161 -18.38 11.21 16.71
C VAL A 161 -16.88 10.87 16.77
N ALA A 162 -16.40 10.01 15.86
CA ALA A 162 -14.99 9.66 15.82
C ALA A 162 -14.10 10.87 15.56
N SER A 163 -14.47 11.74 14.64
CA SER A 163 -13.72 12.97 14.34
C SER A 163 -13.62 13.88 15.56
N ILE A 164 -14.69 14.00 16.36
CA ILE A 164 -14.68 14.80 17.60
C ILE A 164 -13.71 14.20 18.62
N PHE A 165 -13.82 12.89 18.91
CA PHE A 165 -12.95 12.23 19.90
C PHE A 165 -11.48 12.29 19.50
N LEU A 166 -11.19 11.98 18.23
CA LEU A 166 -9.84 12.08 17.70
C LEU A 166 -9.33 13.51 17.77
N SER A 167 -10.17 14.50 17.47
CA SER A 167 -9.78 15.91 17.53
C SER A 167 -9.42 16.34 18.96
N ILE A 168 -10.15 15.86 19.97
CA ILE A 168 -9.84 16.12 21.38
C ILE A 168 -8.49 15.51 21.75
N LEU A 169 -8.24 14.26 21.36
CA LEU A 169 -6.94 13.59 21.59
C LEU A 169 -5.78 14.39 21.00
N VAL A 170 -5.86 14.74 19.71
CA VAL A 170 -4.80 15.49 19.02
C VAL A 170 -4.61 16.86 19.65
N SER A 171 -5.70 17.50 20.08
CA SER A 171 -5.64 18.80 20.75
C SER A 171 -4.95 18.73 22.10
N ALA A 172 -5.22 17.69 22.88
CA ALA A 172 -4.54 17.44 24.15
C ALA A 172 -3.04 17.19 23.95
N ILE A 173 -2.67 16.38 22.94
CA ILE A 173 -1.27 16.09 22.63
C ILE A 173 -0.56 17.39 22.22
N TYR A 174 -1.09 18.14 21.26
CA TYR A 174 -0.43 19.36 20.77
C TYR A 174 -0.61 20.58 21.70
N ASN A 175 -1.34 20.43 22.81
CA ASN A 175 -1.77 21.51 23.70
C ASN A 175 -2.34 22.71 22.90
N CYS A 176 -3.38 22.43 22.11
CA CYS A 176 -4.01 23.40 21.22
C CYS A 176 -5.54 23.31 21.28
N HIS A 177 -6.25 24.28 20.67
CA HIS A 177 -7.72 24.26 20.62
C HIS A 177 -8.24 23.12 19.74
N THR A 178 -9.43 22.60 20.06
CA THR A 178 -10.10 21.51 19.33
C THR A 178 -10.13 21.72 17.82
N PHE A 179 -10.41 22.94 17.36
CA PHE A 179 -10.41 23.26 15.93
C PHE A 179 -9.05 23.03 15.25
N LYS A 180 -7.94 23.30 15.94
CA LYS A 180 -6.59 23.00 15.44
C LYS A 180 -6.33 21.50 15.42
N GLY A 181 -6.78 20.75 16.43
CA GLY A 181 -6.70 19.28 16.42
C GLY A 181 -7.44 18.67 15.23
N PHE A 182 -8.64 19.17 14.94
CA PHE A 182 -9.41 18.79 13.76
C PHE A 182 -8.63 19.12 12.48
N ALA A 183 -8.12 20.35 12.34
CA ALA A 183 -7.34 20.74 11.17
C ALA A 183 -6.09 19.86 10.98
N ILE A 184 -5.41 19.44 12.05
CA ILE A 184 -4.28 18.49 11.98
C ILE A 184 -4.74 17.13 11.45
N LEU A 185 -5.84 16.59 11.98
CA LEU A 185 -6.40 15.31 11.54
C LEU A 185 -6.82 15.28 10.07
N PHE A 186 -7.37 16.35 9.53
CA PHE A 186 -7.77 16.34 8.12
C PHE A 186 -6.61 16.69 7.20
N SER A 187 -5.78 17.65 7.58
CA SER A 187 -4.63 18.05 6.77
C SER A 187 -3.58 16.95 6.65
N HIS A 188 -3.40 16.07 7.66
CA HIS A 188 -2.37 15.05 7.57
C HIS A 188 -2.66 14.01 6.50
N LEU A 189 -3.94 13.71 6.26
CA LEU A 189 -4.36 12.82 5.17
C LEU A 189 -3.99 13.46 3.83
N LEU A 190 -4.35 14.73 3.63
CA LEU A 190 -4.01 15.46 2.41
C LEU A 190 -2.49 15.58 2.20
N ILE A 191 -1.76 16.05 3.22
CA ILE A 191 -0.31 16.25 3.16
C ILE A 191 0.40 14.91 2.99
N GLY A 192 -0.01 13.86 3.72
CA GLY A 192 0.55 12.52 3.58
C GLY A 192 0.36 11.95 2.18
N THR A 193 -0.84 12.11 1.59
CA THR A 193 -1.10 11.73 0.19
C THR A 193 -0.26 12.54 -0.79
N LEU A 194 -0.17 13.86 -0.63
CA LEU A 194 0.64 14.73 -1.49
C LEU A 194 2.13 14.40 -1.40
N LEU A 195 2.67 14.18 -0.20
CA LEU A 195 4.06 13.75 -0.01
C LEU A 195 4.33 12.44 -0.74
N ALA A 196 3.40 11.51 -0.61
CA ALA A 196 3.54 10.23 -1.28
C ALA A 196 3.51 10.39 -2.81
N LEU A 197 2.63 11.26 -3.36
CA LEU A 197 2.55 11.63 -4.79
C LEU A 197 3.83 12.29 -5.29
N ILE A 198 4.35 13.26 -4.55
CA ILE A 198 5.60 13.96 -4.87
C ILE A 198 6.76 12.97 -4.90
N CYS A 199 6.87 12.10 -3.90
CA CYS A 199 7.90 11.07 -3.89
C CYS A 199 7.82 10.16 -5.13
N LEU A 200 6.62 9.78 -5.58
CA LEU A 200 6.46 8.96 -6.78
C LEU A 200 6.85 9.70 -8.04
N ALA A 201 6.36 10.93 -8.21
CA ALA A 201 6.70 11.75 -9.36
C ALA A 201 8.21 12.00 -9.42
N ALA A 202 8.83 12.36 -8.29
CA ALA A 202 10.27 12.57 -8.19
C ALA A 202 11.05 11.29 -8.52
N THR A 203 10.63 10.12 -8.05
CA THR A 203 11.31 8.85 -8.34
C THR A 203 11.28 8.53 -9.84
N ASN A 204 10.14 8.75 -10.50
CA ASN A 204 9.99 8.51 -11.94
C ASN A 204 10.70 9.56 -12.82
N LEU A 205 10.85 10.80 -12.35
CA LEU A 205 11.47 11.89 -13.11
C LEU A 205 12.99 11.97 -12.91
N LEU A 206 13.50 11.63 -11.72
CA LEU A 206 14.89 11.85 -11.34
C LEU A 206 15.78 10.62 -11.53
N LEU A 207 15.21 9.42 -11.55
CA LEU A 207 15.99 8.18 -11.70
C LEU A 207 15.95 7.67 -13.15
N PRO A 208 17.11 7.34 -13.74
CA PRO A 208 17.15 6.55 -14.96
C PRO A 208 16.38 5.24 -14.81
N LYS A 209 15.76 4.76 -15.89
CA LYS A 209 14.95 3.53 -15.88
C LYS A 209 15.72 2.33 -15.30
N GLU A 210 16.99 2.19 -15.66
CA GLU A 210 17.86 1.10 -15.20
C GLU A 210 18.08 1.13 -13.69
N SER A 211 18.36 2.32 -13.13
CA SER A 211 18.51 2.51 -11.69
C SER A 211 17.20 2.27 -10.94
N LEU A 212 16.06 2.57 -11.57
CA LEU A 212 14.75 2.33 -11.00
C LEU A 212 14.43 0.83 -10.97
N ASP A 213 14.73 0.09 -12.02
CA ASP A 213 14.59 -1.37 -12.08
C ASP A 213 15.46 -2.07 -11.03
N GLU A 214 16.71 -1.64 -10.87
CA GLU A 214 17.63 -2.17 -9.87
C GLU A 214 17.13 -1.90 -8.45
N LEU A 215 16.66 -0.68 -8.19
CA LEU A 215 16.07 -0.30 -6.91
C LEU A 215 14.85 -1.17 -6.58
N TRP A 216 13.96 -1.40 -7.54
CA TRP A 216 12.79 -2.27 -7.38
C TRP A 216 13.17 -3.72 -7.08
N ASN A 217 14.12 -4.25 -7.85
CA ASN A 217 14.63 -5.60 -7.67
C ASN A 217 15.24 -5.81 -6.29
N HIS A 218 16.16 -4.94 -5.87
CA HIS A 218 16.84 -5.08 -4.58
C HIS A 218 15.92 -4.83 -3.38
N LEU A 219 15.12 -3.76 -3.44
CA LEU A 219 14.41 -3.27 -2.25
C LEU A 219 13.02 -3.88 -2.08
N VAL A 220 12.39 -4.33 -3.16
CA VAL A 220 11.01 -4.82 -3.12
C VAL A 220 10.96 -6.27 -3.57
N PHE A 221 11.34 -6.58 -4.81
CA PHE A 221 11.11 -7.92 -5.38
C PHE A 221 11.92 -9.01 -4.68
N ARG A 222 13.19 -8.77 -4.34
CA ARG A 222 13.97 -9.73 -3.52
C ARG A 222 13.42 -9.84 -2.11
N ALA A 223 13.06 -8.73 -1.48
CA ALA A 223 12.54 -8.73 -0.11
C ALA A 223 11.24 -9.54 0.02
N VAL A 224 10.39 -9.54 -1.02
CA VAL A 224 9.15 -10.33 -1.06
C VAL A 224 9.33 -11.69 -1.74
N GLY A 225 10.56 -12.09 -2.07
CA GLY A 225 10.88 -13.39 -2.66
C GLY A 225 10.40 -13.60 -4.10
N LEU A 226 10.18 -12.54 -4.86
CA LEU A 226 9.86 -12.61 -6.29
C LEU A 226 11.12 -12.75 -7.17
N ALA A 227 12.23 -12.14 -6.75
CA ALA A 227 13.52 -12.24 -7.43
C ALA A 227 14.48 -13.12 -6.63
N SER A 228 15.43 -13.76 -7.32
CA SER A 228 16.49 -14.54 -6.69
C SER A 228 17.40 -13.66 -5.83
N PRO A 229 17.99 -14.19 -4.74
CA PRO A 229 19.03 -13.48 -3.98
C PRO A 229 20.15 -13.03 -4.91
N ALA A 230 20.77 -11.88 -4.64
CA ALA A 230 22.01 -11.53 -5.34
C ALA A 230 23.05 -12.62 -5.07
N SER A 231 23.62 -13.18 -6.13
CA SER A 231 24.82 -14.03 -6.09
C SER A 231 26.05 -13.23 -5.72
#